data_AF-A0A915MRE0-F1
#
_entry.id   AF-A0A915MRE0-F1
#
_cell.length_a   1.000
_cell.length_b   1.000
_cell.length_c   1.000
_cell.angle_alpha   90.00
_cell.angle_beta   90.00
_cell.angle_gamma   90.00
#
_symmetry.space_group_name_H-M   'P 1'
#
loop_
_entity.id
_entity.type
_entity.pdbx_description
1 polymer ?
#
loop_
_entity_poly.entity_id
_entity_poly.type
_entity_poly.pdbx_seq_one_letter_code
_entity_poly.pdbx_strand_id
1 'polypeptide(L)'
;KRQEHSKPINLHFLDYKEERKENILSTNSLKRHEIALELIDTVLLKAYLMINPKLIGPLLRLKNCCCIISEAEKDLKKAGLFEELLILYERKKMFRKYLEYFQREVKKPEASTHAHGIEKIATFLMKLKSEQLSLILEFSPIVLAEDIELGVKIFTGIDSSVDAKNFDRDSV
;
A
#
# COMPACT_ATOMS: atom_id res chain seq x y z
N LYS A 1 -8.62 61.31 13.63
CA LYS A 1 -8.23 60.63 12.37
C LYS A 1 -8.27 59.12 12.58
N ARG A 2 -9.37 58.46 12.20
CA ARG A 2 -9.41 57.01 11.95
C ARG A 2 -10.22 56.84 10.66
N GLN A 3 -9.52 56.63 9.54
CA GLN A 3 -10.11 56.05 8.34
C GLN A 3 -9.71 54.59 8.39
N GLU A 4 -10.60 53.74 8.90
CA GLU A 4 -10.52 52.32 8.63
C GLU A 4 -11.00 52.14 7.19
N HIS A 5 -10.03 51.96 6.30
CA HIS A 5 -10.28 51.60 4.90
C HIS A 5 -10.92 50.22 4.85
N SER A 6 -12.24 50.16 4.96
CA SER A 6 -13.01 48.99 4.57
C SER A 6 -12.80 48.81 3.06
N LYS A 7 -11.98 47.83 2.67
CA LYS A 7 -11.82 47.45 1.26
C LYS A 7 -13.22 47.15 0.72
N PRO A 8 -13.62 47.70 -0.44
CA PRO A 8 -14.95 47.49 -0.97
C PRO A 8 -15.17 45.99 -1.15
N ILE A 9 -16.33 45.50 -0.71
CA ILE A 9 -16.75 44.09 -0.75
C ILE A 9 -16.45 43.43 -2.12
N ASN A 10 -16.54 44.21 -3.20
CA ASN A 10 -16.24 43.78 -4.56
C ASN A 10 -14.77 43.36 -4.78
N LEU A 11 -13.82 44.01 -4.10
CA LEU A 11 -12.39 43.65 -4.15
C LEU A 11 -12.13 42.30 -3.46
N HIS A 12 -12.75 42.06 -2.30
CA HIS A 12 -12.66 40.75 -1.62
C HIS A 12 -13.26 39.62 -2.48
N PHE A 13 -14.34 39.89 -3.22
CA PHE A 13 -14.92 38.90 -4.15
C PHE A 13 -14.01 38.61 -5.36
N LEU A 14 -13.26 39.60 -5.85
CA LEU A 14 -12.30 39.42 -6.94
C LEU A 14 -11.06 38.67 -6.46
N ASP A 15 -10.48 39.06 -5.32
CA ASP A 15 -9.35 38.39 -4.69
C ASP A 15 -9.67 36.90 -4.42
N TYR A 16 -10.85 36.62 -3.87
CA TYR A 16 -11.34 35.23 -3.65
C TYR A 16 -11.47 34.43 -4.96
N LYS A 17 -11.88 35.07 -6.06
CA LYS A 17 -12.04 34.41 -7.36
C LYS A 17 -10.68 34.14 -8.02
N GLU A 18 -9.70 35.02 -7.83
CA GLU A 18 -8.33 34.84 -8.31
C GLU A 18 -7.62 33.72 -7.53
N GLU A 19 -7.65 33.75 -6.19
CA GLU A 19 -7.12 32.68 -5.34
C GLU A 19 -7.72 31.31 -5.68
N ARG A 20 -9.04 31.27 -5.97
CA ARG A 20 -9.71 30.04 -6.38
C ARG A 20 -9.26 29.56 -7.77
N LYS A 21 -9.01 30.46 -8.72
CA LYS A 21 -8.48 30.12 -10.05
C LYS A 21 -7.04 29.61 -9.97
N GLU A 22 -6.18 30.27 -9.18
CA GLU A 22 -4.80 29.83 -8.96
C GLU A 22 -4.74 28.45 -8.29
N ASN A 23 -5.59 28.20 -7.30
CA ASN A 23 -5.73 26.88 -6.68
C ASN A 23 -6.18 25.81 -7.69
N ILE A 24 -7.13 26.12 -8.58
CA ILE A 24 -7.57 25.20 -9.63
C ILE A 24 -6.44 24.93 -10.65
N LEU A 25 -5.68 25.95 -11.04
CA LEU A 25 -4.55 25.78 -11.97
C LEU A 25 -3.41 24.96 -11.33
N SER A 26 -3.09 25.25 -10.08
CA SER A 26 -2.08 24.54 -9.28
C SER A 26 -2.46 23.06 -9.12
N THR A 27 -3.71 22.76 -8.74
CA THR A 27 -4.19 21.38 -8.61
C THR A 27 -4.20 20.63 -9.94
N ASN A 28 -4.49 21.29 -11.06
CA ASN A 28 -4.39 20.68 -12.39
C ASN A 28 -2.95 20.38 -12.81
N SER A 29 -2.00 21.25 -12.45
CA SER A 29 -0.57 21.03 -12.70
C SER A 29 -0.04 19.82 -11.91
N LEU A 30 -0.39 19.73 -10.63
CA LEU A 30 -0.02 18.60 -9.76
C LEU A 30 -0.54 17.26 -10.30
N LYS A 31 -1.82 17.20 -10.68
CA LYS A 31 -2.42 15.99 -11.29
C LYS A 31 -1.69 15.55 -12.56
N ARG A 32 -1.30 16.49 -13.42
CA ARG A 32 -0.52 16.17 -14.64
C ARG A 32 0.85 15.60 -14.30
N HIS A 33 1.49 16.12 -13.25
CA HIS A 33 2.78 15.62 -12.79
C HIS A 33 2.67 14.20 -12.23
N GLU A 34 1.64 13.92 -11.42
CA GLU A 34 1.35 12.58 -10.91
C GLU A 34 1.18 11.59 -12.07
N ILE A 35 0.30 11.89 -13.03
CA ILE A 35 0.07 11.03 -14.21
C ILE A 35 1.38 10.78 -14.99
N ALA A 36 2.20 11.81 -15.15
CA ALA A 36 3.49 11.66 -15.85
C ALA A 36 4.44 10.71 -15.10
N LEU A 37 4.53 10.83 -13.77
CA LEU A 37 5.33 9.92 -12.93
C LEU A 37 4.81 8.48 -13.01
N GLU A 38 3.50 8.29 -12.92
CA GLU A 38 2.90 6.95 -13.03
C GLU A 38 3.20 6.31 -14.39
N LEU A 39 3.11 7.09 -15.47
CA LEU A 39 3.42 6.62 -16.82
C LEU A 39 4.90 6.26 -16.96
N ILE A 40 5.81 7.12 -16.48
CA ILE A 40 7.26 6.89 -16.54
C ILE A 40 7.61 5.59 -15.81
N ASP A 41 7.16 5.41 -14.57
CA ASP A 41 7.47 4.22 -13.79
C ASP A 41 6.85 2.96 -14.41
N THR A 42 5.65 3.06 -14.98
CA THR A 42 5.00 1.93 -15.66
C THR A 42 5.73 1.54 -16.95
N VAL A 43 6.19 2.51 -17.74
CA VAL A 43 7.00 2.26 -18.93
C VAL A 43 8.35 1.65 -18.55
N LEU A 44 8.98 2.16 -17.47
CA LEU A 44 10.24 1.63 -16.97
C LEU A 44 10.09 0.18 -16.49
N LEU A 45 9.00 -0.13 -15.79
CA LEU A 45 8.65 -1.50 -15.40
C LEU A 45 8.54 -2.42 -16.62
N LYS A 46 7.79 -2.01 -17.65
CA LYS A 46 7.65 -2.78 -18.91
C LYS A 46 8.99 -2.95 -19.63
N ALA A 47 9.84 -1.91 -19.64
CA ALA A 47 11.17 -2.00 -20.22
C ALA A 47 12.07 -2.99 -19.46
N TYR A 48 12.05 -2.96 -18.12
CA TYR A 48 12.79 -3.93 -17.30
C TYR A 48 12.28 -5.35 -17.48
N LEU A 49 10.97 -5.56 -17.60
CA LEU A 49 10.41 -6.88 -17.93
C LEU A 49 10.98 -7.44 -19.24
N MET A 50 11.21 -6.60 -20.24
CA MET A 50 11.76 -7.03 -21.53
C MET A 50 13.28 -7.25 -21.50
N ILE A 51 14.02 -6.40 -20.79
CA ILE A 51 15.49 -6.33 -20.92
C ILE A 51 16.20 -6.99 -19.73
N ASN A 52 15.74 -6.72 -18.50
CA ASN A 52 16.38 -7.23 -17.29
C ASN A 52 15.39 -7.26 -16.11
N PRO A 53 14.67 -8.39 -15.92
CA PRO A 53 13.69 -8.53 -14.84
C PRO A 53 14.26 -8.36 -13.42
N LYS A 54 15.58 -8.54 -13.23
CA LYS A 54 16.22 -8.39 -11.92
C LYS A 54 16.13 -6.96 -11.35
N LEU A 55 15.85 -5.96 -12.19
CA LEU A 55 15.70 -4.56 -11.78
C LEU A 55 14.30 -4.22 -11.27
N ILE A 56 13.33 -5.12 -11.43
CA ILE A 56 11.93 -4.89 -11.04
C ILE A 56 11.80 -4.83 -9.52
N GLY A 57 12.37 -5.79 -8.77
CA GLY A 57 12.36 -5.76 -7.32
C GLY A 57 12.94 -4.46 -6.74
N PRO A 58 14.14 -4.01 -7.16
CA PRO A 58 14.69 -2.71 -6.80
C PRO A 58 13.77 -1.54 -7.14
N LEU A 59 13.18 -1.50 -8.35
CA LEU A 59 12.25 -0.45 -8.78
C LEU A 59 11.04 -0.35 -7.83
N LEU A 60 10.37 -1.47 -7.55
CA LEU A 60 9.17 -1.51 -6.72
C LEU A 60 9.42 -1.15 -5.25
N ARG A 61 10.64 -1.39 -4.74
CA ARG A 61 11.04 -1.02 -3.38
C ARG A 61 11.33 0.47 -3.21
N LEU A 62 11.44 1.26 -4.29
CA LEU A 62 11.60 2.70 -4.18
C LEU A 62 10.41 3.34 -3.46
N LYS A 63 10.66 4.37 -2.64
CA LYS A 63 9.61 5.08 -1.87
C LYS A 63 8.58 5.77 -2.77
N ASN A 64 9.03 6.25 -3.92
CA ASN A 64 8.24 7.06 -4.83
C ASN A 64 7.85 6.29 -6.10
N CYS A 65 7.81 4.96 -6.05
CA CYS A 65 7.39 4.15 -7.19
C CYS A 65 5.88 4.32 -7.44
N CYS A 66 5.55 4.99 -8.52
CA CYS A 66 4.22 5.43 -8.91
C CYS A 66 3.57 4.54 -9.98
N CYS A 67 4.09 3.33 -10.27
CA CYS A 67 3.50 2.43 -11.27
C CYS A 67 1.97 2.35 -11.19
N ILE A 68 1.33 2.38 -12.36
CA ILE A 68 -0.10 2.15 -12.55
C ILE A 68 -0.39 0.72 -12.11
N ILE A 69 -1.15 0.57 -11.03
CA ILE A 69 -1.32 -0.71 -10.33
C ILE A 69 -1.91 -1.78 -11.25
N SER A 70 -2.94 -1.45 -12.04
CA SER A 70 -3.63 -2.41 -12.90
C SER A 70 -2.72 -2.98 -13.99
N GLU A 71 -1.89 -2.15 -14.61
CA GLU A 71 -0.92 -2.56 -15.63
C GLU A 71 0.23 -3.34 -15.00
N ALA A 72 0.80 -2.86 -13.91
CA ALA A 72 1.89 -3.53 -13.21
C ALA A 72 1.47 -4.93 -12.71
N GLU A 73 0.30 -5.04 -12.07
CA GLU A 73 -0.25 -6.32 -11.61
C GLU A 73 -0.45 -7.30 -12.77
N LYS A 74 -0.99 -6.84 -13.90
CA LYS A 74 -1.21 -7.64 -15.10
C LYS A 74 0.10 -8.15 -15.69
N ASP A 75 1.10 -7.27 -15.82
CA ASP A 75 2.37 -7.61 -16.45
C ASP A 75 3.22 -8.55 -15.56
N LEU A 76 3.27 -8.30 -14.25
CA LEU A 76 3.96 -9.17 -13.29
C LEU A 76 3.35 -10.57 -13.26
N LYS A 77 2.01 -10.68 -13.28
CA LYS A 77 1.31 -11.97 -13.36
C LYS A 77 1.63 -12.73 -14.65
N LYS A 78 1.65 -12.02 -15.79
CA LYS A 78 2.01 -12.63 -17.08
C LYS A 78 3.45 -13.14 -17.12
N ALA A 79 4.36 -12.43 -16.45
CA ALA A 79 5.77 -12.80 -16.38
C ALA A 79 6.08 -13.86 -15.30
N GLY A 80 5.10 -14.26 -14.47
CA GLY A 80 5.31 -15.20 -13.37
C GLY A 80 6.16 -14.63 -12.22
N LEU A 81 6.25 -13.30 -12.10
CA LEU A 81 7.05 -12.61 -11.09
C LEU A 81 6.22 -12.35 -9.84
N PHE A 82 5.97 -13.42 -9.08
CA PHE A 82 5.08 -13.37 -7.91
C PHE A 82 5.72 -12.66 -6.72
N GLU A 83 7.02 -12.79 -6.49
CA GLU A 83 7.71 -12.08 -5.40
C GLU A 83 7.63 -10.56 -5.60
N GLU A 84 7.83 -10.09 -6.84
CA GLU A 84 7.66 -8.69 -7.22
C GLU A 84 6.21 -8.24 -7.09
N LEU A 85 5.24 -9.09 -7.43
CA LEU A 85 3.83 -8.79 -7.26
C LEU A 85 3.45 -8.60 -5.78
N LEU A 86 4.01 -9.41 -4.89
CA LEU A 86 3.81 -9.29 -3.45
C LEU A 86 4.40 -7.99 -2.91
N ILE A 87 5.60 -7.59 -3.37
CA ILE A 87 6.18 -6.27 -3.06
C ILE A 87 5.24 -5.16 -3.52
N LEU A 88 4.71 -5.24 -4.75
CA LEU A 88 3.77 -4.23 -5.26
C LEU A 88 2.54 -4.09 -4.35
N TYR A 89 1.93 -5.20 -3.93
CA TYR A 89 0.76 -5.16 -3.04
C TYR A 89 1.09 -4.57 -1.66
N GLU A 90 2.23 -4.94 -1.06
CA GLU A 90 2.65 -4.39 0.23
C GLU A 90 2.86 -2.86 0.13
N ARG A 91 3.56 -2.41 -0.92
CA ARG A 91 3.87 -0.98 -1.13
C ARG A 91 2.64 -0.14 -1.43
N LYS A 92 1.68 -0.70 -2.16
CA LYS A 92 0.40 -0.03 -2.49
C LYS A 92 -0.68 -0.25 -1.42
N LYS A 93 -0.34 -0.83 -0.27
CA LYS A 93 -1.26 -1.13 0.85
C LYS A 93 -2.46 -1.99 0.44
N MET A 94 -2.28 -2.87 -0.54
CA MET A 94 -3.29 -3.81 -1.02
C MET A 94 -3.23 -5.12 -0.22
N PHE A 95 -3.33 -5.00 1.10
CA PHE A 95 -3.09 -6.09 2.05
C PHE A 95 -4.02 -7.29 1.84
N ARG A 96 -5.28 -7.06 1.49
CA ARG A 96 -6.22 -8.13 1.15
C ARG A 96 -5.74 -8.97 -0.04
N LYS A 97 -5.30 -8.34 -1.14
CA LYS A 97 -4.81 -9.08 -2.32
C LYS A 97 -3.57 -9.92 -2.01
N TYR A 98 -2.69 -9.40 -1.15
CA TYR A 98 -1.53 -10.13 -0.66
C TYR A 98 -1.95 -11.38 0.12
N LEU A 99 -2.86 -11.23 1.08
CA LEU A 99 -3.36 -12.34 1.91
C LEU A 99 -4.15 -13.37 1.08
N GLU A 100 -4.98 -12.93 0.15
CA GLU A 100 -5.71 -13.81 -0.77
C GLU A 100 -4.79 -14.62 -1.68
N TYR A 101 -3.63 -14.08 -2.07
CA TYR A 101 -2.62 -14.84 -2.80
C TYR A 101 -2.11 -16.01 -1.96
N PHE A 102 -1.65 -15.75 -0.73
CA PHE A 102 -1.15 -16.82 0.13
C PHE A 102 -2.23 -17.79 0.57
N GLN A 103 -3.48 -17.34 0.77
CA GLN A 103 -4.59 -18.25 1.04
C GLN A 103 -4.79 -19.27 -0.10
N ARG A 104 -4.53 -18.88 -1.36
CA ARG A 104 -4.57 -19.81 -2.48
C ARG A 104 -3.36 -20.74 -2.50
N GLU A 105 -2.17 -20.25 -2.15
CA GLU A 105 -0.97 -21.08 -1.98
C GLU A 105 -1.17 -22.15 -0.91
N VAL A 106 -1.79 -21.80 0.23
CA VAL A 106 -2.12 -22.75 1.30
C VAL A 106 -3.09 -23.83 0.82
N LYS A 107 -4.01 -23.54 -0.10
CA LYS A 107 -4.94 -24.56 -0.63
C LYS A 107 -4.28 -25.57 -1.58
N LYS A 108 -3.03 -25.36 -1.98
CA LYS A 108 -2.31 -26.31 -2.83
C LYS A 108 -1.89 -27.54 -2.02
N PRO A 109 -1.95 -28.76 -2.59
CA PRO A 109 -1.68 -29.99 -1.86
C PRO A 109 -0.20 -30.22 -1.51
N GLU A 110 0.70 -29.38 -2.01
CA GLU A 110 2.14 -29.50 -1.73
C GLU A 110 2.46 -29.01 -0.32
N ALA A 111 2.91 -29.92 0.56
CA ALA A 111 3.16 -29.63 1.97
C ALA A 111 4.15 -28.46 2.21
N SER A 112 5.18 -28.33 1.37
CA SER A 112 6.14 -27.22 1.45
C SER A 112 5.49 -25.86 1.17
N THR A 113 4.59 -25.82 0.19
CA THR A 113 3.87 -24.61 -0.24
C THR A 113 2.79 -24.25 0.78
N HIS A 114 2.14 -25.26 1.37
CA HIS A 114 1.17 -25.11 2.45
C HIS A 114 1.79 -24.43 3.68
N ALA A 115 2.83 -25.05 4.25
CA ALA A 115 3.50 -24.54 5.45
C ALA A 115 4.08 -23.13 5.22
N HIS A 116 4.71 -22.91 4.06
CA HIS A 116 5.23 -21.60 3.69
C HIS A 116 4.14 -20.53 3.61
N GLY A 117 2.98 -20.87 3.04
CA GLY A 117 1.85 -19.94 2.94
C GLY A 117 1.30 -19.53 4.31
N ILE A 118 1.16 -20.49 5.24
CA ILE A 118 0.71 -20.23 6.62
C ILE A 118 1.68 -19.29 7.34
N GLU A 119 2.99 -19.56 7.26
CA GLU A 119 4.03 -18.72 7.87
C GLU A 119 4.01 -17.28 7.31
N LYS A 120 3.84 -17.14 6.00
CA LYS A 120 3.76 -15.83 5.33
C LYS A 120 2.52 -15.05 5.74
N ILE A 121 1.35 -15.69 5.83
CA ILE A 121 0.12 -15.07 6.32
C ILE A 121 0.33 -14.59 7.76
N ALA A 122 0.82 -15.46 8.65
CA ALA A 122 1.03 -15.12 10.06
C ALA A 122 2.00 -13.93 10.23
N THR A 123 3.17 -14.00 9.58
CA THR A 123 4.18 -12.93 9.62
C THR A 123 3.62 -11.61 9.08
N PHE A 124 2.80 -11.66 8.04
CA PHE A 124 2.20 -10.47 7.47
C PHE A 124 1.14 -9.88 8.40
N LEU A 125 0.26 -10.70 8.97
CA LEU A 125 -0.76 -10.27 9.93
C LEU A 125 -0.14 -9.65 11.19
N MET A 126 0.99 -10.18 11.67
CA MET A 126 1.75 -9.61 12.80
C MET A 126 2.31 -8.21 12.51
N LYS A 127 2.62 -7.89 11.25
CA LYS A 127 3.14 -6.57 10.83
C LYS A 127 2.03 -5.53 10.60
N LEU A 128 0.77 -5.97 10.46
CA LEU A 128 -0.34 -5.06 10.24
C LEU A 128 -0.60 -4.21 11.49
N LYS A 129 -1.07 -2.98 11.25
CA LYS A 129 -1.42 -2.03 12.31
C LYS A 129 -2.88 -2.19 12.72
N SER A 130 -3.26 -1.54 13.82
CA SER A 130 -4.61 -1.61 14.39
C SER A 130 -5.72 -1.16 13.42
N GLU A 131 -5.42 -0.27 12.46
CA GLU A 131 -6.40 0.16 11.47
C GLU A 131 -6.82 -0.97 10.51
N GLN A 132 -6.04 -2.06 10.44
CA GLN A 132 -6.34 -3.25 9.64
C GLN A 132 -6.89 -4.42 10.47
N LEU A 133 -7.38 -4.17 11.69
CA LEU A 133 -7.90 -5.23 12.57
C LEU A 133 -8.94 -6.13 11.88
N SER A 134 -9.81 -5.57 11.04
CA SER A 134 -10.79 -6.36 10.27
C SER A 134 -10.13 -7.41 9.39
N LEU A 135 -8.99 -7.10 8.75
CA LEU A 135 -8.23 -8.08 7.95
C LEU A 135 -7.52 -9.10 8.84
N ILE A 136 -7.01 -8.67 10.00
CA ILE A 136 -6.37 -9.59 10.96
C ILE A 136 -7.38 -10.66 11.41
N LEU A 137 -8.57 -10.24 11.83
CA LEU A 137 -9.62 -11.15 12.28
C LEU A 137 -10.19 -12.03 11.17
N GLU A 138 -10.20 -11.55 9.92
CA GLU A 138 -10.67 -12.32 8.78
C GLU A 138 -9.71 -13.46 8.41
N PHE A 139 -8.40 -13.21 8.42
CA PHE A 139 -7.41 -14.15 7.93
C PHE A 139 -6.71 -14.97 9.03
N SER A 140 -6.76 -14.55 10.30
CA SER A 140 -6.21 -15.33 11.42
C SER A 140 -6.81 -16.73 11.61
N PRO A 141 -8.10 -17.01 11.31
CA PRO A 141 -8.65 -18.35 11.47
C PRO A 141 -7.93 -19.40 10.63
N ILE A 142 -7.38 -19.01 9.48
CA ILE A 142 -6.61 -19.90 8.60
C ILE A 142 -5.34 -20.38 9.30
N VAL A 143 -4.64 -19.47 9.98
CA VAL A 143 -3.43 -19.79 10.74
C VAL A 143 -3.78 -20.59 11.98
N LEU A 144 -4.80 -20.16 12.74
CA LEU A 144 -5.25 -20.84 13.96
C LEU A 144 -5.71 -22.29 13.72
N ALA A 145 -6.31 -22.57 12.56
CA ALA A 145 -6.74 -23.91 12.20
C ALA A 145 -5.56 -24.87 11.95
N GLU A 146 -4.42 -24.34 11.52
CA GLU A 146 -3.23 -25.14 11.20
C GLU A 146 -2.23 -25.18 12.37
N ASP A 147 -1.93 -24.02 12.94
CA ASP A 147 -0.98 -23.83 14.03
C ASP A 147 -1.55 -22.81 15.03
N ILE A 148 -2.08 -23.35 16.13
CA ILE A 148 -2.67 -22.57 17.21
C ILE A 148 -1.63 -21.65 17.87
N GLU A 149 -0.39 -22.12 18.06
CA GLU A 149 0.66 -21.34 18.71
C GLU A 149 1.04 -20.13 17.85
N LEU A 150 1.22 -20.34 16.54
CA LEU A 150 1.48 -19.27 15.59
C LEU A 150 0.29 -18.33 15.46
N GLY A 151 -0.93 -18.85 15.46
CA GLY A 151 -2.15 -18.05 15.39
C GLY A 151 -2.34 -17.15 16.62
N VAL A 152 -1.97 -17.62 17.82
CA VAL A 152 -1.99 -16.79 19.04
C VAL A 152 -0.95 -15.68 18.96
N LYS A 153 0.25 -15.93 18.39
CA LYS A 153 1.30 -14.92 18.22
C LYS A 153 0.85 -13.71 17.40
N ILE A 154 -0.09 -13.90 16.46
CA ILE A 154 -0.70 -12.81 15.69
C ILE A 154 -1.32 -11.74 16.62
N PHE A 155 -1.95 -12.17 17.73
CA PHE A 155 -2.67 -11.28 18.64
C PHE A 155 -1.84 -10.83 19.85
N THR A 156 -0.85 -11.62 20.24
CA THR A 156 -0.02 -11.33 21.42
C THR A 156 1.19 -10.47 21.09
N GLY A 157 1.56 -10.32 19.82
CA GLY A 157 2.41 -9.23 19.35
C GLY A 157 3.75 -9.10 20.07
N ILE A 158 4.30 -10.19 20.60
CA ILE A 158 5.68 -10.18 21.12
C ILE A 158 6.60 -10.31 19.91
N ASP A 159 6.81 -9.20 19.21
CA ASP A 159 7.91 -9.08 18.26
C ASP A 159 8.91 -8.06 18.78
N SER A 160 10.15 -8.54 18.93
CA SER A 160 11.32 -7.90 19.55
C SER A 160 11.96 -6.82 18.67
N SER A 161 11.22 -6.27 17.70
CA SER A 161 11.71 -5.30 16.73
C SER A 161 10.81 -4.08 16.70
N VAL A 162 11.10 -3.14 17.62
CA VAL A 162 10.99 -1.68 17.44
C VAL A 162 9.75 -1.21 16.69
N ASP A 163 8.59 -1.20 17.34
CA ASP A 163 7.48 -0.22 17.14
C ASP A 163 6.25 -0.54 18.04
N ALA A 164 6.47 -1.15 19.22
CA ALA A 164 5.42 -1.50 20.19
C ALA A 164 4.88 -0.29 20.98
N LYS A 165 4.55 0.82 20.31
CA LYS A 165 4.03 2.03 20.97
C LYS A 165 2.69 2.58 20.46
N ASN A 166 1.95 1.84 19.62
CA ASN A 166 0.64 2.32 19.13
C ASN A 166 -0.55 1.40 19.47
N PHE A 167 -0.43 0.56 20.50
CA PHE A 167 -1.62 0.05 21.20
C PHE A 167 -1.77 0.87 22.48
N ASP A 168 -2.26 2.10 22.36
CA ASP A 168 -2.85 2.77 23.51
C ASP A 168 -4.16 2.04 23.82
N ARG A 169 -4.08 1.10 24.77
CA ARG A 169 -5.20 0.27 25.24
C ARG A 169 -5.72 0.74 26.59
N ASP A 170 -5.30 1.91 27.07
CA ASP A 170 -5.71 2.47 28.36
C ASP A 170 -7.03 3.26 28.29
N SER A 171 -7.74 3.22 27.16
CA SER A 171 -9.11 3.73 27.04
C SER A 171 -10.12 2.57 26.99
N VAL A 172 -10.29 1.93 28.15
CA VAL A 172 -11.51 1.20 28.52
C VAL A 172 -12.50 2.17 29.14
#